data_AF-A0A3G1RLS5-F1
#
_entry.id   AF-A0A3G1RLS5-F1
#
_cell.length_a   1.000
_cell.length_b   1.000
_cell.length_c   1.000
_cell.angle_alpha   90.00
_cell.angle_beta   90.00
_cell.angle_gamma   90.00
#
_symmetry.space_group_name_H-M   'P 1'
#
loop_
_entity.id
_entity.type
_entity.pdbx_description
1 polymer ?
#
loop_
_entity_poly.entity_id
_entity_poly.type
_entity_poly.pdbx_seq_one_letter_code
_entity_poly.pdbx_strand_id
1 'polypeptide(L)'
;MINQYYTSPINHKRVQRMMQKHHLNCRVRTKKTTRIGKPYYKTDNLLQRQFKAICPMEVLTTDITYLPFGHSMLYLSSIMDIYNGDIVAYKIDD
;
A
#
# COMPACT_ATOMS: atom_id res chain seq x y z
N MET A 1 19.77 -9.25 0.11
CA MET A 1 20.29 -8.49 1.27
C MET A 1 21.42 -9.19 2.00
N ILE A 2 21.23 -10.27 2.78
CA ILE A 2 22.36 -10.85 3.56
C ILE A 2 23.53 -11.30 2.66
N ASN A 3 23.26 -12.04 1.57
CA ASN A 3 24.31 -12.51 0.66
C ASN A 3 25.00 -11.39 -0.16
N GLN A 4 24.60 -10.13 -0.02
CA GLN A 4 25.29 -8.99 -0.66
C GLN A 4 26.50 -8.51 0.17
N TYR A 5 26.60 -8.90 1.44
CA TYR A 5 27.67 -8.47 2.36
C TYR A 5 28.66 -9.59 2.69
N TYR A 6 28.50 -10.79 2.11
CA TYR A 6 29.35 -11.94 2.37
C TYR A 6 29.95 -12.47 1.08
N THR A 7 31.24 -12.80 1.12
CA THR A 7 32.01 -13.34 -0.01
C THR A 7 31.50 -14.69 -0.49
N SER A 8 30.85 -15.47 0.39
CA SER A 8 30.25 -16.76 0.08
C SER A 8 28.74 -16.72 0.29
N PRO A 9 27.93 -17.27 -0.64
CA PRO A 9 26.49 -17.29 -0.49
C PRO A 9 26.09 -18.14 0.72
N ILE A 10 25.40 -17.53 1.69
CA ILE A 10 24.89 -18.27 2.85
C ILE A 10 23.53 -18.88 2.50
N ASN A 11 23.35 -20.13 2.90
CA ASN A 11 22.12 -20.88 2.71
C ASN A 11 20.97 -20.28 3.56
N HIS A 12 19.79 -20.11 2.98
CA HIS A 12 18.60 -19.59 3.67
C HIS A 12 18.25 -20.39 4.94
N LYS A 13 18.51 -21.71 4.98
CA LYS A 13 18.30 -22.56 6.16
C LYS A 13 19.21 -22.18 7.33
N ARG A 14 20.41 -21.66 7.06
CA ARG A 14 21.33 -21.18 8.10
C ARG A 14 20.81 -19.88 8.70
N VAL A 15 20.36 -18.96 7.85
CA VAL A 15 19.75 -17.68 8.27
C VAL A 15 18.52 -17.95 9.14
N GLN A 16 17.61 -18.83 8.69
CA GLN A 16 16.40 -19.18 9.44
C GLN A 16 16.71 -19.75 10.82
N ARG A 17 17.68 -20.67 10.94
CA ARG A 17 18.11 -21.23 12.24
C ARG A 17 18.67 -20.17 13.19
N MET A 18 19.46 -19.22 12.66
CA MET A 18 19.96 -18.10 13.48
C MET A 18 18.82 -17.18 13.92
N MET A 19 17.90 -16.83 13.03
CA MET A 19 16.74 -16.01 13.38
C MET A 19 15.88 -16.66 14.47
N GLN A 20 15.65 -17.98 14.39
CA GLN A 20 14.94 -18.75 15.42
C GLN A 20 15.70 -18.77 16.75
N LYS A 21 17.01 -19.06 16.74
CA LYS A 21 17.86 -19.10 17.95
C LYS A 21 17.88 -17.76 18.70
N HIS A 22 17.86 -16.66 17.96
CA HIS A 22 17.94 -15.30 18.52
C HIS A 22 16.57 -14.61 18.63
N HIS A 23 15.47 -15.33 18.39
CA HIS A 23 14.11 -14.78 18.43
C HIS A 23 13.90 -13.54 17.54
N LEU A 24 14.60 -13.46 16.40
CA LEU A 24 14.53 -12.35 15.43
C LEU A 24 13.44 -12.53 14.38
N ASN A 25 12.50 -13.43 14.62
CA ASN A 25 11.40 -13.68 13.69
C ASN A 25 10.40 -12.53 13.78
N CYS A 26 10.06 -11.92 12.65
CA CYS A 26 8.96 -10.96 12.60
C CYS A 26 7.65 -11.65 13.04
N ARG A 27 7.01 -11.12 14.07
CA ARG A 27 5.67 -11.57 14.45
C ARG A 27 4.66 -10.98 13.47
N VAL A 28 4.30 -11.75 12.44
CA VAL A 28 3.30 -11.31 11.47
C VAL A 28 1.95 -11.21 12.18
N ARG A 29 1.39 -10.00 12.23
CA ARG A 29 0.03 -9.80 12.75
C ARG A 29 -0.95 -10.48 11.80
N THR A 30 -1.77 -11.40 12.33
CA THR A 30 -2.84 -12.03 11.56
C THR A 30 -3.73 -10.94 10.95
N LYS A 31 -3.94 -11.00 9.63
CA LYS A 31 -4.89 -10.10 8.95
C LYS A 31 -6.26 -10.28 9.57
N LYS A 32 -6.80 -9.22 10.19
CA LYS A 32 -8.21 -9.17 10.58
C LYS A 32 -9.02 -8.97 9.31
N THR A 33 -9.73 -10.00 8.85
CA THR A 33 -10.72 -9.89 7.79
C THR A 33 -12.08 -9.65 8.43
N THR A 34 -12.68 -8.51 8.14
CA THR A 34 -14.11 -8.27 8.33
C THR A 34 -14.84 -8.91 7.15
N ARG A 35 -15.94 -9.64 7.40
CA ARG A 35 -16.82 -10.07 6.30
C ARG A 35 -17.47 -8.83 5.71
N ILE A 36 -17.00 -8.43 4.53
CA ILE A 36 -17.60 -7.33 3.78
C ILE A 36 -19.01 -7.80 3.40
N GLY A 37 -20.03 -7.02 3.79
CA GLY A 37 -21.42 -7.30 3.42
C GLY A 37 -21.61 -7.27 1.90
N LYS A 38 -22.84 -7.54 1.43
CA LYS A 38 -23.15 -7.35 0.00
C LYS A 38 -22.98 -5.87 -0.35
N PRO A 39 -22.25 -5.52 -1.43
CA PRO A 39 -22.12 -4.14 -1.84
C PRO A 39 -23.49 -3.56 -2.17
N TYR A 40 -23.74 -2.32 -1.76
CA TYR A 40 -25.01 -1.62 -1.95
C TYR A 40 -25.32 -1.37 -3.44
N TYR A 41 -24.28 -1.06 -4.23
CA TYR A 41 -24.38 -0.84 -5.67
C TYR A 41 -23.04 -1.23 -6.32
N LYS A 42 -23.11 -2.00 -7.41
CA LYS A 42 -21.93 -2.38 -8.20
C LYS A 42 -22.00 -1.62 -9.52
N THR A 43 -21.29 -0.50 -9.60
CA THR A 43 -21.07 0.19 -10.88
C THR A 43 -20.11 -0.62 -11.74
N ASP A 44 -20.23 -0.48 -13.06
CA ASP A 44 -19.28 -1.08 -13.99
C ASP A 44 -17.89 -0.49 -13.76
N ASN A 45 -16.90 -1.37 -13.58
CA ASN A 45 -15.52 -0.94 -13.45
C ASN A 45 -14.99 -0.58 -14.83
N LEU A 46 -15.14 0.69 -15.22
CA LEU A 46 -14.66 1.24 -16.49
C LEU A 46 -13.15 1.01 -16.70
N LEU A 47 -12.41 1.03 -15.60
CA LEU A 47 -10.96 0.82 -15.57
C LEU A 47 -10.57 -0.65 -15.73
N GLN A 48 -11.48 -1.59 -15.47
CA GLN A 48 -11.27 -3.04 -15.54
C GLN A 48 -10.00 -3.57 -14.81
N ARG A 49 -9.46 -2.79 -13.86
CA ARG A 49 -8.16 -2.99 -13.17
C ARG A 49 -6.91 -2.72 -14.03
N GLN A 50 -7.02 -2.01 -15.15
CA GLN A 50 -5.91 -1.46 -15.92
C GLN A 50 -5.35 -0.20 -15.25
N PHE A 51 -4.57 -0.37 -14.18
CA PHE A 51 -3.91 0.75 -13.47
C PHE A 51 -2.60 1.19 -14.15
N LYS A 52 -2.57 1.24 -15.47
CA LYS A 52 -1.41 1.68 -16.25
C LYS A 52 -1.88 2.53 -17.42
N ALA A 53 -1.53 3.81 -17.39
CA ALA A 53 -1.77 4.74 -18.48
C ALA A 53 -0.60 4.74 -19.49
N ILE A 54 -0.86 5.16 -20.72
CA ILE A 54 0.15 5.24 -21.80
C ILE A 54 0.77 6.63 -21.85
N CYS A 55 -0.02 7.66 -21.55
CA CYS A 55 0.42 9.05 -21.47
C CYS A 55 0.01 9.69 -20.13
N PRO A 56 0.69 10.78 -19.70
CA PRO A 56 0.27 11.58 -18.57
C PRO A 56 -1.16 12.11 -18.73
N MET A 57 -1.86 12.33 -17.62
CA MET A 57 -3.20 12.93 -17.54
C MET A 57 -4.33 12.15 -18.24
N GLU A 58 -4.11 10.90 -18.65
CA GLU A 58 -5.15 10.05 -19.25
C GLU A 58 -6.10 9.47 -18.21
N VAL A 59 -5.55 9.03 -17.06
CA VAL A 59 -6.33 8.41 -15.99
C VAL A 59 -5.92 9.00 -14.66
N LEU A 60 -6.88 9.66 -14.01
CA LEU A 60 -6.72 10.25 -12.68
C LEU A 60 -7.49 9.43 -11.65
N THR A 61 -6.83 9.14 -10.53
CA THR A 61 -7.48 8.53 -9.36
C THR A 61 -7.63 9.57 -8.27
N THR A 62 -8.72 9.51 -7.53
CA THR A 62 -8.94 10.35 -6.36
C THR A 62 -9.07 9.50 -5.12
N ASP A 63 -8.48 9.93 -4.02
CA ASP A 63 -8.67 9.30 -2.72
C ASP A 63 -8.96 10.35 -1.64
N ILE A 64 -9.77 9.95 -0.65
CA ILE A 64 -10.03 10.73 0.56
C ILE A 64 -9.43 9.97 1.73
N THR A 65 -8.39 10.53 2.31
CA THR A 65 -7.73 10.00 3.50
C THR A 65 -8.18 10.79 4.73
N TYR A 66 -8.66 10.07 5.75
CA TYR A 66 -9.05 10.62 7.04
C TYR A 66 -7.80 10.81 7.89
N LEU A 67 -7.59 12.03 8.37
CA LEU A 67 -6.44 12.45 9.14
C LEU A 67 -6.91 12.90 10.54
N PRO A 68 -6.94 11.99 11.54
CA PRO A 68 -7.23 12.38 12.91
C PRO A 68 -6.21 13.41 13.40
N PHE A 69 -6.68 14.59 13.81
CA PHE A 69 -5.83 15.71 14.24
C PHE A 69 -6.30 16.27 15.58
N GLY A 70 -5.70 15.77 16.67
CA GLY A 70 -6.10 16.15 18.03
C GLY A 70 -7.57 15.77 18.30
N HIS A 71 -8.41 16.79 18.50
CA HIS A 71 -9.85 16.63 18.73
C HIS A 71 -10.71 16.78 17.47
N SER A 72 -10.12 17.12 16.33
CA SER A 72 -10.80 17.25 15.04
C SER A 72 -10.38 16.15 14.08
N MET A 73 -11.15 16.01 12.99
CA MET A 73 -10.79 15.21 11.84
C MET A 73 -10.45 16.17 10.71
N LEU A 74 -9.34 15.93 10.02
CA LEU A 74 -9.05 16.56 8.75
C LEU A 74 -9.23 15.55 7.62
N TYR A 75 -9.52 16.04 6.44
CA TYR A 75 -9.71 15.25 5.23
C TYR A 75 -8.68 15.67 4.20
N LEU A 76 -7.81 14.73 3.82
CA LEU A 76 -6.94 14.88 2.67
C LEU A 76 -7.67 14.37 1.44
N SER A 77 -8.04 15.29 0.54
CA SER A 77 -8.47 14.96 -0.80
C SER A 77 -7.28 15.08 -1.74
N SER A 78 -6.97 14.00 -2.46
CA SER A 78 -5.83 13.96 -3.39
C SER A 78 -6.25 13.46 -4.76
N ILE A 79 -5.57 13.97 -5.79
CA ILE A 79 -5.69 13.53 -7.18
C ILE A 79 -4.32 13.03 -7.62
N MET A 80 -4.26 11.76 -8.06
CA MET A 80 -3.06 11.08 -8.53
C MET A 80 -3.18 10.76 -10.01
N ASP A 81 -2.12 11.03 -10.77
CA ASP A 81 -1.96 10.52 -12.13
C ASP A 81 -1.42 9.08 -12.08
N ILE A 82 -2.14 8.14 -12.69
CA ILE A 82 -1.75 6.72 -12.71
C ILE A 82 -0.52 6.46 -13.61
N TYR A 83 -0.21 7.37 -14.54
CA TYR A 83 0.93 7.19 -15.46
C TYR A 83 2.28 7.07 -14.73
N ASN A 84 2.56 8.02 -13.84
CA ASN A 84 3.80 8.15 -13.07
C ASN A 84 3.59 7.94 -11.57
N GLY A 85 2.36 7.98 -11.08
CA GLY A 85 2.03 7.91 -9.65
C GLY A 85 2.18 9.25 -8.92
N ASP A 86 2.30 10.37 -9.63
CA ASP A 86 2.48 11.69 -9.03
C ASP A 86 1.15 12.27 -8.55
N ILE A 87 1.19 12.98 -7.41
CA ILE A 87 0.05 13.76 -6.92
C ILE A 87 0.00 15.08 -7.68
N VAL A 88 -1.02 15.26 -8.50
CA VAL A 88 -1.21 16.45 -9.35
C VAL A 88 -1.87 17.57 -8.56
N ALA A 89 -2.75 17.23 -7.63
CA ALA A 89 -3.42 18.19 -6.75
C ALA A 89 -3.78 17.55 -5.42
N TYR A 90 -3.79 18.36 -4.37
CA TYR A 90 -4.31 17.95 -3.07
C TYR A 90 -4.90 19.14 -2.32
N LYS A 91 -5.83 18.85 -1.41
CA LYS A 91 -6.37 19.79 -0.45
C LYS A 91 -6.53 19.09 0.89
N ILE A 92 -6.20 19.80 1.96
CA ILE A 92 -6.49 19.39 3.34
C ILE A 92 -7.49 20.42 3.88
N ASP A 93 -8.59 19.93 4.42
CA ASP A 93 -9.64 20.72 5.05
C ASP A 93 -10.22 19.96 6.25
N ASP A 94 -11.03 20.62 7.07
CA ASP A 94 -11.73 20.04 8.22
C ASP A 94 -13.10 19.41 7.89
#